data_AF-A0A820CQ77-F1
#
_entry.id   AF-A0A820CQ77-F1
#
_cell.length_a   1.000
_cell.length_b   1.000
_cell.length_c   1.000
_cell.angle_alpha   90.00
_cell.angle_beta   90.00
_cell.angle_gamma   90.00
#
_symmetry.space_group_name_H-M   'P 1'
#
loop_
_entity.id
_entity.type
_entity.pdbx_description
1 polymer ?
#
loop_
_entity_poly.entity_id
_entity_poly.type
_entity_poly.pdbx_seq_one_letter_code
_entity_poly.pdbx_strand_id
1 'polypeptide(L)'
;MYPQQYPAAEAPSLPYSVPIGSNSLQGTNDDRMRKFQYLVDRYEINREFATRLRGLEGYEIAFIVDDVFFLNRQPLRNITSSEQLTPAFVLPPAGPTPIARILRHVLQEKRLEIQERKLLILIATDGVPTNDSGHHDIKTLEHILRNERNPINRIPVTFIACTDDEESIGYLNKWDKKISNIDVVDDYRSEREEIQKVQGKKFPFSFGDYVVKILMGAIDNWFDTLDEHRVNSNIPPDRLAHKGKKKNTCSIV
;
A
#
# COMPACT_ATOMS: atom_id res chain seq x y z
N MET A 1 -11.04 -14.77 -20.09
CA MET A 1 -9.59 -14.46 -20.07
C MET A 1 -9.01 -15.13 -18.84
N TYR A 2 -7.86 -15.82 -18.94
CA TYR A 2 -7.21 -16.43 -17.79
C TYR A 2 -6.55 -15.35 -16.92
N PRO A 3 -6.60 -15.45 -15.58
CA PRO A 3 -5.80 -14.57 -14.73
C PRO A 3 -4.32 -14.81 -15.03
N GLN A 4 -3.62 -13.75 -15.42
CA GLN A 4 -2.18 -13.82 -15.63
C GLN A 4 -1.48 -14.01 -14.29
N GLN A 5 -0.89 -15.19 -14.10
CA GLN A 5 -0.01 -15.48 -12.98
C GLN A 5 1.21 -14.55 -13.04
N TYR A 6 1.33 -13.66 -12.05
CA TYR A 6 2.60 -13.05 -11.73
C TYR A 6 3.62 -14.17 -11.45
N PRO A 7 4.90 -14.02 -11.85
CA PRO A 7 5.92 -14.98 -11.47
C PRO A 7 5.93 -15.09 -9.94
N ALA A 8 5.81 -16.30 -9.42
CA ALA A 8 6.01 -16.56 -8.00
C ALA A 8 7.41 -16.01 -7.66
N ALA A 9 7.48 -15.03 -6.77
CA ALA A 9 8.73 -14.73 -6.12
C ALA A 9 9.10 -16.00 -5.34
N GLU A 10 10.01 -16.82 -5.87
CA GLU A 10 10.65 -17.86 -5.08
C GLU A 10 11.24 -17.15 -3.86
N ALA A 11 10.61 -17.34 -2.69
CA ALA A 11 11.15 -16.88 -1.44
C ALA A 11 12.38 -17.75 -1.16
N PRO A 12 13.62 -17.23 -1.24
CA PRO A 12 14.74 -17.94 -0.65
C PRO A 12 14.45 -18.10 0.84
N SER A 13 14.79 -19.27 1.38
CA SER A 13 14.63 -19.59 2.79
C SER A 13 15.19 -18.45 3.66
N LEU A 14 14.33 -17.93 4.53
CA LEU A 14 14.73 -17.05 5.61
C LEU A 14 15.84 -17.77 6.40
N PRO A 15 17.02 -17.16 6.65
CA PRO A 15 17.72 -17.52 7.87
C PRO A 15 16.77 -17.14 9.03
N TYR A 16 16.79 -17.88 10.13
CA TYR A 16 15.99 -17.68 11.35
C TYR A 16 14.68 -18.47 11.46
N SER A 17 14.84 -19.78 11.66
CA SER A 17 14.04 -20.51 12.66
C SER A 17 14.72 -20.35 14.03
N VAL A 18 14.37 -19.28 14.76
CA VAL A 18 14.63 -19.22 16.21
C VAL A 18 13.27 -19.12 16.90
N PRO A 19 12.92 -20.04 17.81
CA PRO A 19 11.70 -19.90 18.59
C PRO A 19 11.84 -18.67 19.49
N ILE A 20 11.07 -17.62 19.21
CA ILE A 20 11.01 -16.45 20.08
C ILE A 20 10.15 -16.85 21.27
N GLY A 21 10.81 -17.33 22.32
CA GLY A 21 10.26 -17.30 23.67
C GLY A 21 9.90 -15.86 24.02
N SER A 22 8.75 -15.69 24.65
CA SER A 22 8.23 -14.41 25.17
C SER A 22 9.31 -13.65 25.95
N ASN A 23 9.95 -12.65 25.31
CA ASN A 23 10.42 -11.37 25.89
C ASN A 23 11.30 -10.59 24.89
N SER A 24 11.03 -9.28 24.76
CA SER A 24 11.81 -8.20 24.11
C SER A 24 11.61 -7.92 22.61
N LEU A 25 10.55 -7.15 22.30
CA LEU A 25 10.41 -6.37 21.05
C LEU A 25 11.29 -5.11 21.07
N GLN A 26 12.61 -5.25 21.23
CA GLN A 26 13.55 -4.14 21.11
C GLN A 26 14.81 -4.59 20.36
N GLY A 27 14.71 -4.72 19.04
CA GLY A 27 15.89 -4.71 18.19
C GLY A 27 16.58 -3.35 18.31
N THR A 28 17.91 -3.31 18.26
CA THR A 28 18.66 -2.04 18.32
C THR A 28 18.26 -1.12 17.16
N ASN A 29 18.39 0.20 17.32
CA ASN A 29 18.12 1.13 16.22
C ASN A 29 18.94 0.79 14.96
N ASP A 30 20.16 0.25 15.15
CA ASP A 30 21.02 -0.23 14.07
C ASP A 30 20.43 -1.43 13.34
N ASP A 31 19.84 -2.39 14.05
CA ASP A 31 19.17 -3.55 13.44
C ASP A 31 17.91 -3.13 12.65
N ARG A 32 17.14 -2.17 13.18
CA ARG A 32 15.97 -1.61 12.47
C ARG A 32 16.41 -0.91 11.19
N MET A 33 17.48 -0.11 11.25
CA MET A 33 18.01 0.59 10.08
C MET A 33 18.57 -0.39 9.03
N ARG A 34 19.28 -1.44 9.45
CA ARG A 34 19.75 -2.50 8.54
C ARG A 34 18.61 -3.24 7.86
N LYS A 35 17.55 -3.57 8.59
CA LYS A 35 16.34 -4.18 8.02
C LYS A 35 15.66 -3.24 7.04
N PHE A 36 15.56 -1.95 7.37
CA PHE A 36 15.00 -0.95 6.47
C PHE A 36 15.82 -0.83 5.18
N GLN A 37 17.14 -0.71 5.27
CA GLN A 37 18.02 -0.67 4.10
C GLN A 37 17.88 -1.93 3.25
N TYR A 38 17.80 -3.11 3.88
CA TYR A 38 17.56 -4.36 3.18
C TYR A 38 16.26 -4.34 2.38
N LEU A 39 15.17 -3.80 2.94
CA LEU A 39 13.90 -3.68 2.22
C LEU A 39 14.00 -2.69 1.05
N VAL A 40 14.64 -1.55 1.26
CA VAL A 40 14.88 -0.54 0.21
C VAL A 40 15.65 -1.15 -0.97
N ASP A 41 16.73 -1.89 -0.67
CA ASP A 41 17.55 -2.53 -1.71
C ASP A 41 16.80 -3.69 -2.38
N ARG A 42 16.12 -4.54 -1.60
CA ARG A 42 15.40 -5.72 -2.10
C ARG A 42 14.25 -5.36 -3.04
N TYR A 43 13.51 -4.31 -2.70
CA TYR A 43 12.32 -3.88 -3.46
C TYR A 43 12.61 -2.72 -4.41
N GLU A 44 13.90 -2.36 -4.58
CA GLU A 44 14.35 -1.30 -5.49
C GLU A 44 13.62 0.03 -5.22
N ILE A 45 13.40 0.35 -3.94
CA ILE A 45 12.72 1.59 -3.55
C ILE A 45 13.67 2.75 -3.77
N ASN A 46 13.23 3.75 -4.53
CA ASN A 46 13.96 4.97 -4.77
C ASN A 46 14.30 5.66 -3.43
N ARG A 47 15.49 6.23 -3.33
CA ARG A 47 15.96 6.87 -2.09
C ARG A 47 15.07 8.03 -1.62
N GLU A 48 14.49 8.80 -2.53
CA GLU A 48 13.55 9.88 -2.20
C GLU A 48 12.26 9.30 -1.61
N PHE A 49 11.71 8.26 -2.24
CA PHE A 49 10.55 7.50 -1.75
C PHE A 49 10.82 6.93 -0.35
N ALA A 50 11.97 6.28 -0.17
CA ALA A 50 12.39 5.70 1.10
C ALA A 50 12.57 6.75 2.21
N THR A 51 13.07 7.95 1.87
CA THR A 51 13.25 9.02 2.86
C THR A 51 11.90 9.52 3.39
N ARG A 52 10.90 9.60 2.51
CA ARG A 52 9.55 10.05 2.85
C ARG A 52 8.72 9.02 3.62
N LEU A 53 9.09 7.73 3.60
CA LEU A 53 8.45 6.70 4.44
C LEU A 53 8.48 7.03 5.94
N ARG A 54 9.38 7.91 6.40
CA ARG A 54 9.34 8.44 7.77
C ARG A 54 8.02 9.14 8.10
N GLY A 55 7.29 9.63 7.10
CA GLY A 55 5.95 10.20 7.27
C GLY A 55 4.92 9.21 7.81
N LEU A 56 5.16 7.89 7.68
CA LEU A 56 4.34 6.83 8.30
C LEU A 56 4.61 6.65 9.80
N GLU A 57 5.60 7.33 10.38
CA GLU A 57 5.86 7.21 11.81
C GLU A 57 4.64 7.65 12.63
N GLY A 58 4.22 6.79 13.56
CA GLY A 58 3.03 7.01 14.39
C GLY A 58 1.70 6.67 13.72
N TYR A 59 1.71 6.11 12.50
CA TYR A 59 0.54 5.51 11.89
C TYR A 59 0.37 4.05 12.35
N GLU A 60 -0.85 3.72 12.71
CA GLU A 60 -1.37 2.36 12.63
C GLU A 60 -1.98 2.15 11.24
N ILE A 61 -1.83 0.95 10.69
CA ILE A 61 -2.33 0.63 9.34
C ILE A 61 -3.46 -0.39 9.47
N ALA A 62 -4.63 -0.05 8.95
CA ALA A 62 -5.74 -0.97 8.76
C ALA A 62 -5.90 -1.26 7.27
N PHE A 63 -5.89 -2.54 6.91
CA PHE A 63 -6.19 -2.97 5.55
C PHE A 63 -7.69 -3.32 5.48
N ILE A 64 -8.36 -3.07 4.37
CA ILE A 64 -9.69 -3.56 4.05
C ILE A 64 -9.56 -4.06 2.61
N VAL A 65 -9.89 -5.31 2.36
CA VAL A 65 -9.93 -5.88 1.01
C VAL A 65 -11.32 -6.41 0.82
N ASP A 66 -11.97 -6.05 -0.28
CA ASP A 66 -13.30 -6.54 -0.60
C ASP A 66 -13.42 -8.07 -0.56
N ASP A 67 -12.31 -8.73 -0.89
CA ASP A 67 -12.24 -10.18 -0.95
C ASP A 67 -11.52 -10.85 0.21
N VAL A 68 -10.79 -10.10 1.05
CA VAL A 68 -9.78 -10.68 1.97
C VAL A 68 -9.77 -10.03 3.35
N PHE A 69 -10.29 -8.80 3.52
CA PHE A 69 -10.92 -8.53 4.79
C PHE A 69 -12.23 -9.29 4.77
N PHE A 70 -12.44 -10.16 5.75
CA PHE A 70 -13.37 -9.94 6.87
C PHE A 70 -14.66 -9.12 6.67
N LEU A 71 -15.04 -8.74 5.45
CA LEU A 71 -16.36 -8.26 5.09
C LEU A 71 -17.40 -9.32 5.49
N ASN A 72 -17.01 -10.61 5.41
CA ASN A 72 -17.78 -11.80 5.79
C ASN A 72 -17.04 -12.78 6.75
N ARG A 73 -15.92 -12.38 7.37
CA ARG A 73 -15.07 -13.26 8.23
C ARG A 73 -14.52 -12.48 9.45
N GLN A 74 -13.79 -13.13 10.37
CA GLN A 74 -13.21 -12.50 11.58
C GLN A 74 -11.85 -11.80 11.36
N PRO A 75 -11.65 -10.52 11.77
CA PRO A 75 -10.44 -9.75 11.49
C PRO A 75 -9.14 -10.44 11.94
N LEU A 76 -8.16 -10.50 11.03
CA LEU A 76 -6.79 -10.84 11.37
C LEU A 76 -6.07 -9.65 12.00
N ARG A 77 -5.32 -9.92 13.09
CA ARG A 77 -4.60 -8.91 13.87
C ARG A 77 -3.15 -9.29 14.00
N ASN A 78 -2.29 -8.29 14.21
CA ASN A 78 -0.86 -8.48 14.47
C ASN A 78 -0.16 -9.33 13.40
N ILE A 79 -0.47 -9.07 12.13
CA ILE A 79 0.19 -9.70 10.99
C ILE A 79 1.62 -9.16 10.90
N THR A 80 2.58 -10.08 10.97
CA THR A 80 4.03 -9.83 10.92
C THR A 80 4.70 -10.60 9.79
N SER A 81 4.01 -11.55 9.15
CA SER A 81 4.50 -12.23 7.95
C SER A 81 3.36 -12.56 6.98
N SER A 82 3.68 -12.64 5.68
CA SER A 82 2.73 -12.93 4.61
C SER A 82 2.08 -14.31 4.73
N GLU A 83 2.78 -15.27 5.33
CA GLU A 83 2.30 -16.64 5.53
C GLU A 83 1.06 -16.68 6.44
N GLN A 84 0.92 -15.70 7.35
CA GLN A 84 -0.26 -15.57 8.21
C GLN A 84 -1.52 -15.19 7.42
N LEU A 85 -1.36 -14.66 6.19
CA LEU A 85 -2.48 -14.31 5.32
C LEU A 85 -2.91 -15.49 4.45
N THR A 86 -2.04 -16.48 4.19
CA THR A 86 -2.33 -17.61 3.29
C THR A 86 -3.66 -18.31 3.60
N PRO A 87 -4.03 -18.61 4.86
CA PRO A 87 -5.32 -19.23 5.16
C PRO A 87 -6.54 -18.40 4.74
N ALA A 88 -6.41 -17.06 4.71
CA ALA A 88 -7.50 -16.17 4.32
C ALA A 88 -7.84 -16.29 2.82
N PHE A 89 -6.87 -16.69 1.99
CA PHE A 89 -7.03 -16.83 0.54
C PHE A 89 -7.42 -18.25 0.09
N VAL A 90 -7.54 -19.21 1.00
CA VAL A 90 -7.89 -20.61 0.65
C VAL A 90 -9.33 -20.71 0.13
N LEU A 91 -10.24 -19.98 0.77
CA LEU A 91 -11.63 -19.92 0.36
C LEU A 91 -11.84 -18.67 -0.51
N PRO A 92 -12.39 -18.80 -1.73
CA PRO A 92 -12.65 -17.65 -2.57
C PRO A 92 -13.61 -16.67 -1.88
N PRO A 93 -13.54 -15.39 -2.24
CA PRO A 93 -14.51 -14.41 -1.78
C PRO A 93 -15.92 -14.77 -2.27
N ALA A 94 -16.91 -14.42 -1.45
CA ALA A 94 -18.32 -14.59 -1.76
C ALA A 94 -19.16 -13.64 -0.91
N GLY A 95 -20.32 -13.24 -1.41
CA GLY A 95 -21.27 -12.37 -0.72
C GLY A 95 -21.23 -10.92 -1.21
N PRO A 96 -21.83 -9.99 -0.44
CA PRO A 96 -21.81 -8.57 -0.77
C PRO A 96 -20.44 -7.94 -0.49
N THR A 97 -20.32 -6.66 -0.83
CA THR A 97 -19.15 -5.79 -0.73
C THR A 97 -19.38 -4.65 0.29
N PRO A 98 -19.57 -4.96 1.59
CA PRO A 98 -19.99 -4.01 2.63
C PRO A 98 -18.88 -3.08 3.14
N ILE A 99 -18.17 -2.39 2.23
CA ILE A 99 -17.09 -1.43 2.56
C ILE A 99 -17.58 -0.39 3.58
N ALA A 100 -18.77 0.18 3.36
CA ALA A 100 -19.33 1.20 4.25
C ALA A 100 -19.49 0.68 5.70
N ARG A 101 -20.06 -0.52 5.86
CA ARG A 101 -20.26 -1.13 7.18
C ARG A 101 -18.92 -1.40 7.86
N ILE A 102 -17.95 -1.96 7.14
CA ILE A 102 -16.65 -2.33 7.70
C ILE A 102 -15.80 -1.10 8.01
N LEU A 103 -15.77 -0.10 7.13
CA LEU A 103 -15.09 1.16 7.40
C LEU A 103 -15.63 1.82 8.67
N ARG A 104 -16.97 1.90 8.81
CA ARG A 104 -17.58 2.43 10.04
C ARG A 104 -17.19 1.62 11.27
N HIS A 105 -17.16 0.30 11.18
CA HIS A 105 -16.74 -0.57 12.27
C HIS A 105 -15.28 -0.31 12.68
N VAL A 106 -14.36 -0.22 11.72
CA VAL A 106 -12.94 0.10 11.97
C VAL A 106 -12.80 1.46 12.65
N LEU A 107 -13.51 2.49 12.16
CA LEU A 107 -13.49 3.83 12.76
C LEU A 107 -14.02 3.84 14.20
N GLN A 108 -15.05 3.04 14.49
CA GLN A 108 -15.61 2.90 15.84
C GLN A 108 -14.66 2.16 16.77
N GLU A 109 -14.11 1.03 16.34
CA GLU A 109 -13.17 0.22 17.11
C GLU A 109 -11.91 1.01 17.46
N LYS A 110 -11.38 1.76 16.49
CA LYS A 110 -10.13 2.52 16.61
C LYS A 110 -10.29 3.92 17.18
N ARG A 111 -11.51 4.31 17.57
CA ARG A 111 -11.84 5.70 17.97
C ARG A 111 -10.95 6.25 19.09
N LEU A 112 -10.62 5.43 20.09
CA LEU A 112 -9.76 5.84 21.20
C LEU A 112 -8.28 5.90 20.77
N GLU A 113 -7.84 4.91 19.99
CA GLU A 113 -6.46 4.81 19.51
C GLU A 113 -6.09 5.97 18.56
N ILE A 114 -7.06 6.45 17.76
CA ILE A 114 -6.90 7.60 16.86
C ILE A 114 -6.54 8.90 17.62
N GLN A 115 -6.86 9.00 18.92
CA GLN A 115 -6.45 10.15 19.73
C GLN A 115 -4.94 10.16 19.99
N GLU A 116 -4.35 8.98 20.15
CA GLU A 116 -2.93 8.79 20.47
C GLU A 116 -2.08 8.63 19.21
N ARG A 117 -2.58 7.90 18.20
CA ARG A 117 -1.88 7.57 16.95
C ARG A 117 -2.70 7.98 15.73
N LYS A 118 -2.07 8.04 14.57
CA LYS A 118 -2.80 8.23 13.31
C LYS A 118 -3.21 6.88 12.76
N LEU A 119 -4.24 6.81 11.92
CA LEU A 119 -4.74 5.59 11.31
C LEU A 119 -4.73 5.72 9.79
N LEU A 120 -3.88 4.97 9.11
CA LEU A 120 -3.93 4.84 7.65
C LEU A 120 -4.85 3.67 7.31
N ILE A 121 -5.88 3.93 6.52
CA ILE A 121 -6.79 2.89 6.04
C ILE A 121 -6.50 2.65 4.57
N LEU A 122 -6.20 1.41 4.20
CA LEU A 122 -6.00 1.00 2.82
C LEU A 122 -7.19 0.13 2.42
N ILE A 123 -7.89 0.47 1.33
CA ILE A 123 -9.09 -0.23 0.87
C ILE A 123 -8.83 -0.77 -0.54
N ALA A 124 -8.58 -2.07 -0.67
CA ALA A 124 -8.48 -2.74 -1.96
C ALA A 124 -9.86 -3.24 -2.41
N THR A 125 -10.30 -2.80 -3.58
CA THR A 125 -11.64 -3.05 -4.12
C THR A 125 -11.59 -3.23 -5.63
N ASP A 126 -12.41 -4.15 -6.16
CA ASP A 126 -12.57 -4.37 -7.59
C ASP A 126 -13.90 -3.81 -8.13
N GLY A 127 -14.69 -3.11 -7.29
CA GLY A 127 -16.07 -2.85 -7.64
C GLY A 127 -16.83 -1.82 -6.80
N VAL A 128 -18.16 -1.90 -6.96
CA VAL A 128 -19.11 -1.00 -6.32
C VAL A 128 -19.45 -1.53 -4.92
N PRO A 129 -19.35 -0.71 -3.85
CA PRO A 129 -19.75 -1.12 -2.52
C PRO A 129 -21.23 -1.48 -2.49
N THR A 130 -21.58 -2.54 -1.79
CA THR A 130 -22.97 -2.98 -1.60
C THR A 130 -23.30 -3.14 -0.13
N ASN A 131 -24.57 -2.93 0.23
CA ASN A 131 -25.05 -3.22 1.58
C ASN A 131 -25.24 -4.73 1.79
N ASP A 132 -25.64 -5.14 3.00
CA ASP A 132 -25.83 -6.56 3.33
C ASP A 132 -26.95 -7.24 2.50
N SER A 133 -27.79 -6.46 1.80
CA SER A 133 -28.80 -6.95 0.86
C SER A 133 -28.31 -6.96 -0.59
N GLY A 134 -27.05 -6.63 -0.86
CA GLY A 134 -26.46 -6.59 -2.21
C GLY A 134 -26.79 -5.35 -3.04
N HIS A 135 -27.44 -4.33 -2.48
CA HIS A 135 -27.72 -3.09 -3.21
C HIS A 135 -26.55 -2.11 -3.11
N HIS A 136 -26.30 -1.34 -4.17
CA HIS A 136 -25.22 -0.34 -4.21
C HIS A 136 -25.33 0.64 -3.05
N ASP A 137 -24.22 0.88 -2.35
CA ASP A 137 -24.15 1.66 -1.11
C ASP A 137 -23.09 2.79 -1.16
N ILE A 138 -22.83 3.30 -2.37
CA ILE A 138 -21.86 4.37 -2.65
C ILE A 138 -22.13 5.61 -1.78
N LYS A 139 -23.39 6.00 -1.60
CA LYS A 139 -23.76 7.20 -0.83
C LYS A 139 -23.42 7.09 0.66
N THR A 140 -23.59 5.91 1.24
CA THR A 140 -23.25 5.68 2.65
C THR A 140 -21.74 5.68 2.83
N LEU A 141 -21.00 5.06 1.91
CA LEU A 141 -19.54 5.13 1.92
C LEU A 141 -19.05 6.57 1.82
N GLU A 142 -19.60 7.38 0.90
CA GLU A 142 -19.26 8.80 0.79
C GLU A 142 -19.54 9.56 2.09
N HIS A 143 -20.70 9.31 2.71
CA HIS A 143 -21.06 9.94 3.96
C HIS A 143 -20.04 9.66 5.08
N ILE A 144 -19.60 8.40 5.20
CA ILE A 144 -18.59 7.99 6.18
C ILE A 144 -17.26 8.71 5.91
N LEU A 145 -16.80 8.70 4.66
CA LEU A 145 -15.54 9.32 4.26
C LEU A 145 -15.52 10.83 4.52
N ARG A 146 -16.66 11.52 4.37
CA ARG A 146 -16.77 12.96 4.60
C ARG A 146 -17.00 13.36 6.05
N ASN A 147 -17.79 12.58 6.79
CA ASN A 147 -18.37 13.04 8.07
C ASN A 147 -17.94 12.22 9.29
N GLU A 148 -17.52 10.96 9.10
CA GLU A 148 -17.22 10.05 10.22
C GLU A 148 -15.72 9.89 10.49
N ARG A 149 -14.85 10.31 9.54
CA ARG A 149 -13.39 10.39 9.75
C ARG A 149 -13.04 11.60 10.64
N ASN A 150 -13.06 11.40 11.95
CA ASN A 150 -12.83 12.48 12.92
C ASN A 150 -11.66 12.17 13.89
N PRO A 151 -10.58 12.98 13.92
CA PRO A 151 -10.32 14.12 13.04
C PRO A 151 -9.79 13.68 11.67
N ILE A 152 -10.25 14.33 10.59
CA ILE A 152 -10.00 13.91 9.20
C ILE A 152 -8.52 13.87 8.82
N ASN A 153 -7.69 14.71 9.43
CA ASN A 153 -6.24 14.80 9.21
C ASN A 153 -5.43 13.67 9.88
N ARG A 154 -6.08 12.83 10.69
CA ARG A 154 -5.44 11.67 11.32
C ARG A 154 -5.87 10.34 10.70
N ILE A 155 -6.80 10.37 9.74
CA ILE A 155 -7.40 9.18 9.14
C ILE A 155 -7.36 9.25 7.59
N PRO A 156 -6.17 9.29 6.97
CA PRO A 156 -6.05 9.15 5.53
C PRO A 156 -6.57 7.79 5.06
N VAL A 157 -7.15 7.78 3.86
CA VAL A 157 -7.67 6.57 3.22
C VAL A 157 -7.09 6.45 1.81
N THR A 158 -6.42 5.34 1.50
CA THR A 158 -6.01 5.05 0.12
C THR A 158 -6.89 3.92 -0.42
N PHE A 159 -7.53 4.14 -1.56
CA PHE A 159 -8.18 3.09 -2.32
C PHE A 159 -7.18 2.48 -3.30
N ILE A 160 -7.16 1.15 -3.38
CA ILE A 160 -6.36 0.38 -4.33
C ILE A 160 -7.34 -0.28 -5.28
N ALA A 161 -7.48 0.28 -6.49
CA ALA A 161 -8.37 -0.28 -7.50
C ALA A 161 -7.77 -1.58 -8.04
N CYS A 162 -8.53 -2.66 -7.92
CA CYS A 162 -8.13 -4.01 -8.28
C CYS A 162 -8.96 -4.52 -9.48
N THR A 163 -9.32 -3.62 -10.41
CA THR A 163 -10.15 -3.91 -11.58
C THR A 163 -9.75 -3.04 -12.76
N ASP A 164 -9.94 -3.57 -13.97
CA ASP A 164 -9.83 -2.80 -15.22
C ASP A 164 -11.17 -2.15 -15.61
N ASP A 165 -12.24 -2.36 -14.82
CA ASP A 165 -13.55 -1.76 -15.06
C ASP A 165 -13.64 -0.35 -14.47
N GLU A 166 -13.24 0.64 -15.27
CA GLU A 166 -13.29 2.07 -14.92
C GLU A 166 -14.70 2.53 -14.50
N GLU A 167 -15.78 1.93 -15.01
CA GLU A 167 -17.14 2.32 -14.65
C GLU A 167 -17.45 1.97 -13.19
N SER A 168 -17.02 0.78 -12.77
CA SER A 168 -17.23 0.27 -11.41
C SER A 168 -16.49 1.10 -10.36
N ILE A 169 -15.33 1.69 -10.69
CA ILE A 169 -14.53 2.50 -9.75
C ILE A 169 -14.60 4.00 -10.01
N GLY A 170 -15.28 4.47 -11.06
CA GLY A 170 -15.29 5.87 -11.46
C GLY A 170 -15.85 6.84 -10.41
N TYR A 171 -16.50 6.34 -9.36
CA TYR A 171 -16.89 7.13 -8.18
C TYR A 171 -15.68 7.49 -7.29
N LEU A 172 -14.68 6.62 -7.18
CA LEU A 172 -13.45 6.83 -6.41
C LEU A 172 -12.63 7.97 -7.00
N ASN A 173 -12.40 7.97 -8.32
CA ASN A 173 -11.67 9.04 -9.01
C ASN A 173 -12.33 10.43 -8.86
N LYS A 174 -13.66 10.47 -8.65
CA LYS A 174 -14.38 11.71 -8.34
C LYS A 174 -14.20 12.15 -6.89
N TRP A 175 -14.02 11.21 -5.97
CA TRP A 175 -13.86 11.46 -4.54
C TRP A 175 -12.45 11.88 -4.19
N ASP A 176 -11.46 11.25 -4.81
CA ASP A 176 -10.05 11.62 -4.74
C ASP A 176 -9.85 13.15 -4.83
N LYS A 177 -10.43 13.77 -5.85
CA LYS A 177 -10.38 15.22 -6.10
C LYS A 177 -11.22 16.09 -5.17
N LYS A 178 -12.09 15.51 -4.33
CA LYS A 178 -13.15 16.21 -3.59
C LYS A 178 -13.17 15.94 -2.09
N ILE A 179 -12.46 14.93 -1.62
CA ILE A 179 -12.44 14.52 -0.23
C ILE A 179 -10.99 14.53 0.24
N SER A 180 -10.68 15.38 1.22
CA SER A 180 -9.31 15.52 1.73
C SER A 180 -8.76 14.21 2.28
N ASN A 181 -7.46 13.98 2.10
CA ASN A 181 -6.74 12.80 2.59
C ASN A 181 -7.37 11.49 2.09
N ILE A 182 -7.79 11.50 0.82
CA ILE A 182 -8.12 10.32 0.05
C ILE A 182 -7.15 10.30 -1.14
N ASP A 183 -6.69 9.10 -1.48
CA ASP A 183 -5.91 8.81 -2.67
C ASP A 183 -6.51 7.57 -3.34
N VAL A 184 -6.46 7.49 -4.66
CA VAL A 184 -6.92 6.33 -5.44
C VAL A 184 -5.79 5.90 -6.35
N VAL A 185 -5.33 4.67 -6.16
CA VAL A 185 -4.20 4.11 -6.88
C VAL A 185 -4.67 2.93 -7.72
N ASP A 186 -4.41 2.99 -9.02
CA ASP A 186 -4.67 1.90 -9.97
C ASP A 186 -3.58 0.81 -9.87
N ASP A 187 -3.69 -0.24 -10.70
CA ASP A 187 -2.67 -1.28 -10.73
C ASP A 187 -1.29 -0.72 -11.12
N TYR A 188 -0.23 -1.41 -10.68
CA TYR A 188 1.15 -0.97 -10.91
C TYR A 188 1.48 -0.62 -12.37
N ARG A 189 0.93 -1.34 -13.35
CA ARG A 189 1.27 -1.10 -14.76
C ARG A 189 0.66 0.22 -15.22
N SER A 190 -0.62 0.42 -14.95
CA SER A 190 -1.37 1.63 -15.30
C SER A 190 -0.77 2.84 -14.59
N GLU A 191 -0.58 2.76 -13.26
CA GLU A 191 0.02 3.82 -12.44
C GLU A 191 1.41 4.23 -12.96
N ARG A 192 2.27 3.24 -13.26
CA ARG A 192 3.60 3.52 -13.81
C ARG A 192 3.53 4.22 -15.16
N GLU A 193 2.61 3.79 -16.02
CA GLU A 193 2.44 4.41 -17.33
C GLU A 193 2.00 5.88 -17.20
N GLU A 194 1.11 6.19 -16.26
CA GLU A 194 0.65 7.56 -15.99
C GLU A 194 1.74 8.46 -15.44
N ILE A 195 2.47 7.99 -14.42
CA ILE A 195 3.66 8.69 -13.91
C ILE A 195 4.68 8.92 -15.03
N GLN A 196 4.96 7.91 -15.86
CA GLN A 196 5.92 8.05 -16.96
C GLN A 196 5.43 8.95 -18.10
N LYS A 197 4.12 9.13 -18.30
CA LYS A 197 3.57 10.12 -19.24
C LYS A 197 3.93 11.54 -18.79
N VAL A 198 3.88 11.83 -17.48
CA VAL A 198 4.17 13.16 -16.93
C VAL A 198 5.67 13.39 -16.67
N GLN A 199 6.31 12.47 -15.95
CA GLN A 199 7.72 12.57 -15.56
C GLN A 199 8.69 12.23 -16.70
N GLY A 200 8.22 11.48 -17.70
CA GLY A 200 8.98 11.02 -18.85
C GLY A 200 9.34 9.53 -18.78
N LYS A 201 9.46 8.90 -19.96
CA LYS A 201 9.66 7.44 -20.14
C LYS A 201 10.86 6.81 -19.41
N LYS A 202 11.81 7.63 -18.93
CA LYS A 202 13.01 7.18 -18.21
C LYS A 202 12.92 7.39 -16.70
N PHE A 203 11.80 7.93 -16.21
CA PHE A 203 11.58 8.11 -14.78
C PHE A 203 11.56 6.73 -14.09
N PRO A 204 12.44 6.51 -13.10
CA PRO A 204 12.47 5.25 -12.37
C PRO A 204 11.25 5.17 -11.45
N PHE A 205 10.47 4.11 -11.62
CA PHE A 205 9.33 3.79 -10.76
C PHE A 205 9.21 2.27 -10.69
N SER A 206 9.75 1.70 -9.62
CA SER A 206 9.75 0.26 -9.37
C SER A 206 8.44 -0.21 -8.76
N PHE A 207 8.27 -1.52 -8.61
CA PHE A 207 7.14 -2.04 -7.84
C PHE A 207 7.24 -1.67 -6.35
N GLY A 208 8.47 -1.53 -5.81
CA GLY A 208 8.66 -1.02 -4.45
C GLY A 208 8.20 0.43 -4.32
N ASP A 209 8.50 1.28 -5.32
CA ASP A 209 8.03 2.67 -5.37
C ASP A 209 6.50 2.76 -5.41
N TYR A 210 5.87 1.87 -6.18
CA TYR A 210 4.42 1.73 -6.22
C TYR A 210 3.81 1.37 -4.86
N VAL A 211 4.39 0.41 -4.14
CA VAL A 211 3.95 0.07 -2.77
C VAL A 211 4.11 1.27 -1.84
N VAL A 212 5.20 2.04 -1.98
CA VAL A 212 5.35 3.28 -1.20
C VAL A 212 4.30 4.32 -1.59
N LYS A 213 3.96 4.48 -2.88
CA LYS A 213 2.88 5.37 -3.31
C LYS A 213 1.55 4.98 -2.65
N ILE A 214 1.17 3.69 -2.67
CA ILE A 214 -0.02 3.20 -1.95
C ILE A 214 -0.04 3.62 -0.48
N LEU A 215 1.11 3.55 0.20
CA LEU A 215 1.19 3.90 1.62
C LEU A 215 1.16 5.40 1.87
N MET A 216 1.65 6.20 0.93
CA MET A 216 1.97 7.61 1.15
C MET A 216 1.08 8.60 0.41
N GLY A 217 0.36 8.21 -0.64
CA GLY A 217 -0.39 9.14 -1.49
C GLY A 217 -1.39 9.98 -0.70
N ALA A 218 -2.22 9.34 0.14
CA ALA A 218 -3.17 10.05 1.00
C ALA A 218 -2.53 10.84 2.17
N ILE A 219 -1.21 10.74 2.37
CA ILE A 219 -0.45 11.35 3.49
C ILE A 219 0.44 12.50 3.02
N ASP A 220 1.09 12.34 1.87
CA ASP A 220 2.08 13.26 1.33
C ASP A 220 1.74 13.56 -0.13
N ASN A 221 1.28 14.79 -0.35
CA ASN A 221 0.87 15.34 -1.64
C ASN A 221 1.94 15.20 -2.74
N TRP A 222 3.21 15.00 -2.38
CA TRP A 222 4.23 14.71 -3.37
C TRP A 222 3.97 13.42 -4.14
N PHE A 223 3.47 12.37 -3.48
CA PHE A 223 3.14 11.09 -4.12
C PHE A 223 1.84 11.15 -4.92
N ASP A 224 0.83 11.78 -4.32
CA ASP A 224 -0.50 12.05 -4.90
C ASP A 224 -0.38 12.73 -6.27
N THR A 225 0.55 13.67 -6.41
CA THR A 225 0.69 14.49 -7.63
C THR A 225 1.72 13.97 -8.65
N LEU A 226 2.30 12.78 -8.46
CA LEU A 226 3.36 12.24 -9.34
C LEU A 226 2.91 12.02 -10.79
N ASP A 227 1.66 11.71 -11.01
CA ASP A 227 1.02 11.48 -12.31
C ASP A 227 0.33 12.74 -12.85
N GLU A 228 0.35 13.85 -12.11
CA GLU A 228 -0.23 15.13 -12.52
C GLU A 228 0.85 16.20 -12.82
N HIS A 229 1.91 16.25 -12.02
CA HIS A 229 2.88 17.34 -12.02
C HIS A 229 4.32 16.83 -12.10
N ARG A 230 5.14 17.44 -12.96
CA ARG A 230 6.58 17.13 -12.99
C ARG A 230 7.25 17.46 -11.67
N VAL A 231 7.98 16.49 -11.12
CA VAL A 231 8.83 16.75 -9.97
C VAL A 231 10.08 17.52 -10.43
N ASN A 232 10.31 18.69 -9.82
CA ASN A 232 11.53 19.46 -10.03
C ASN A 232 12.72 18.68 -9.45
N SER A 233 13.31 17.83 -10.28
CA SER A 233 14.44 17.00 -9.91
C SER A 233 15.73 17.75 -10.21
N ASN A 234 16.34 18.36 -9.20
CA ASN A 234 17.80 18.58 -9.17
C ASN A 234 18.56 17.26 -8.93
N ILE A 235 17.99 16.11 -9.33
CA ILE A 235 18.48 14.78 -9.00
C ILE A 235 19.44 14.35 -10.12
N PRO A 236 20.74 14.13 -9.83
CA PRO A 236 21.65 13.52 -10.78
C PRO A 236 21.16 12.10 -11.10
N PRO A 237 21.27 11.65 -12.36
CA PRO A 237 20.90 10.29 -12.74
C PRO A 237 21.97 9.32 -12.23
N ASP A 238 21.99 9.01 -10.93
CA ASP A 238 22.92 8.01 -10.42
C ASP A 238 22.32 6.61 -10.50
N ARG A 239 22.99 5.80 -11.32
CA ARG A 239 22.65 4.43 -11.70
C ARG A 239 23.08 3.45 -10.61
N LEU A 240 22.35 2.34 -10.49
CA LEU A 240 22.99 1.03 -10.39
C LEU A 240 22.32 0.02 -11.33
N ALA A 241 22.65 0.15 -12.61
CA ALA A 241 22.88 -1.02 -13.42
C ALA A 241 24.12 -1.74 -12.83
N HIS A 242 23.91 -2.82 -12.09
CA HIS A 242 24.96 -3.79 -11.82
C HIS A 242 25.39 -4.46 -13.14
N LYS A 243 26.23 -3.77 -13.93
CA LYS A 243 27.11 -4.44 -14.88
C LYS A 243 28.14 -5.23 -14.07
N GLY A 244 28.09 -6.55 -14.21
CA GLY A 244 29.08 -7.46 -13.65
C GLY A 244 30.50 -6.96 -13.92
N LYS A 245 31.27 -6.76 -12.85
CA LYS A 245 32.71 -6.54 -12.95
C LYS A 245 33.33 -7.81 -13.53
N LYS A 246 33.85 -7.71 -14.75
CA LYS A 246 34.89 -8.62 -15.24
C LYS A 246 36.05 -8.59 -14.24
N LYS A 247 36.42 -9.76 -13.71
CA LYS A 247 37.65 -9.95 -12.97
C LYS A 247 38.82 -9.70 -13.93
N ASN A 248 39.53 -8.60 -13.76
CA ASN A 248 40.86 -8.44 -14.34
C ASN A 248 41.84 -9.20 -13.44
N THR A 249 42.50 -10.16 -14.06
CA THR A 249 43.65 -10.91 -13.55
C THR A 249 44.79 -9.96 -13.17
N CYS A 250 45.26 -10.05 -11.93
CA CYS A 250 46.53 -9.50 -11.51
C CYS A 250 47.54 -10.67 -11.50
N SER A 251 48.49 -10.63 -12.43
CA SER A 251 49.62 -11.55 -12.49
C SER A 251 50.71 -11.05 -11.56
N ILE A 252 51.15 -11.91 -10.65
CA ILE A 252 52.38 -11.77 -9.88
C ILE A 252 53.51 -12.25 -10.78
N VAL A 253 54.43 -11.36 -11.20
CA VAL A 253 55.90 -11.42 -11.07
C VAL A 253 56.43 -10.01 -11.25
#